data_AF-A0A4Q3A4E2-F1
#
_entry.id   AF-A0A4Q3A4E2-F1
#
_cell.length_a   1.000
_cell.length_b   1.000
_cell.length_c   1.000
_cell.angle_alpha   90.00
_cell.angle_beta   90.00
_cell.angle_gamma   90.00
#
_symmetry.space_group_name_H-M   'P 1'
#
loop_
_entity.id
_entity.type
_entity.pdbx_description
1 polymer ?
#
loop_
_entity_poly.entity_id
_entity_poly.type
_entity_poly.pdbx_seq_one_letter_code
_entity_poly.pdbx_strand_id
1 'polypeptide(L)'
;LIEAHRIGDEFGSKETIDGIGLDAWGAPIFYRVLEDNGKGRDLPAEAVLHVHEPEWAGGVRCHPTIQHSINHVLDEMELLALEKHAVKDNADVSRILKTARGELDDNGDFVVGGAAGDSESSDPVSLQRIVGGKLVALKPDESLDSFQSNRPSPTFTGFLEHLRRDSALGMIPFEFAADSSKVGGAGVRLIVAKADRRFSFRQMILERRLIRPVWTYVIGDAISRGILPPVEGWWKISSVPPKRVTVDAGREAQQNRADVEMGLKTLSDHFQELGADFGEEIERRASDAKLILETADKYNLPVEMLWKPGGPALTPATGRESAPAKP
;
A
#
# COMPACT_ATOMS: atom_id res chain seq x y z
N LEU A 1 19.01 -7.83 9.82
CA LEU A 1 18.11 -6.69 10.04
C LEU A 1 17.68 -6.73 11.50
N ILE A 2 17.82 -5.64 12.25
CA ILE A 2 17.35 -5.55 13.64
C ILE A 2 16.21 -4.53 13.64
N GLU A 3 15.06 -4.90 14.18
CA GLU A 3 13.91 -4.00 14.24
C GLU A 3 14.13 -2.92 15.30
N ALA A 4 13.65 -1.70 15.02
CA ALA A 4 13.91 -0.54 15.88
C ALA A 4 13.40 -0.73 17.32
N HIS A 5 12.32 -1.49 17.53
CA HIS A 5 11.79 -1.76 18.87
C HIS A 5 12.73 -2.63 19.73
N ARG A 6 13.67 -3.34 19.10
CA ARG A 6 14.71 -4.13 19.78
C ARG A 6 15.91 -3.29 20.19
N ILE A 7 16.00 -2.03 19.74
CA ILE A 7 17.00 -1.10 20.25
C ILE A 7 16.35 -0.33 21.39
N GLY A 8 16.98 -0.33 22.56
CA GLY A 8 16.41 0.31 23.73
C GLY A 8 17.26 0.12 24.96
N ASP A 9 16.75 0.62 26.08
CA ASP A 9 17.39 0.52 27.38
C ASP A 9 16.33 0.34 28.46
N GLU A 10 16.77 -0.01 29.67
CA GLU A 10 15.88 -0.07 30.81
C GLU A 10 15.30 1.31 31.12
N PHE A 11 14.03 1.35 31.51
CA PHE A 11 13.33 2.59 31.81
C PHE A 11 14.04 3.36 32.94
N GLY A 12 14.43 4.61 32.67
CA GLY A 12 15.13 5.46 33.62
C GLY A 12 16.66 5.34 33.60
N SER A 13 17.22 4.53 32.70
CA SER A 13 18.66 4.54 32.42
C SER A 13 19.11 5.93 31.93
N LYS A 14 20.29 6.35 32.40
CA LYS A 14 20.96 7.59 31.96
C LYS A 14 22.16 7.32 31.05
N GLU A 15 22.46 6.06 30.78
CA GLU A 15 23.64 5.65 30.02
C GLU A 15 23.46 5.85 28.52
N THR A 16 22.24 5.69 28.04
CA THR A 16 21.92 5.77 26.61
C THR A 16 20.73 6.69 26.38
N ILE A 17 20.62 7.19 25.15
CA ILE A 17 19.42 7.87 24.67
C ILE A 17 18.68 6.90 23.76
N ASP A 18 17.55 6.38 24.23
CA ASP A 18 16.70 5.41 23.52
C ASP A 18 17.45 4.16 23.00
N GLY A 19 18.44 3.69 23.78
CA GLY A 19 19.29 2.54 23.45
C GLY A 19 20.52 2.86 22.62
N ILE A 20 20.85 4.13 22.40
CA ILE A 20 22.06 4.56 21.67
C ILE A 20 23.02 5.26 22.64
N GLY A 21 24.22 4.73 22.78
CA GLY A 21 25.31 5.38 23.52
C GLY A 21 25.98 6.42 22.64
N LEU A 22 26.12 7.65 23.14
CA LEU A 22 26.69 8.78 22.41
C LEU A 22 28.03 9.22 23.00
N ASP A 23 28.89 9.77 22.14
CA ASP A 23 30.09 10.49 22.56
C ASP A 23 29.77 11.92 23.03
N ALA A 24 30.79 12.66 23.45
CA ALA A 24 30.67 14.05 23.91
C ALA A 24 30.14 15.02 22.82
N TRP A 25 30.19 14.61 21.55
CA TRP A 25 29.74 15.39 20.39
C TRP A 25 28.40 14.91 19.82
N GLY A 26 27.80 13.87 20.42
CA GLY A 26 26.53 13.30 19.97
C GLY A 26 26.65 12.25 18.87
N ALA A 27 27.85 11.74 18.56
CA ALA A 27 28.05 10.65 17.62
C ALA A 27 27.77 9.29 18.29
N PRO A 28 27.10 8.33 17.59
CA PRO A 28 26.87 7.00 18.12
C PRO A 28 28.17 6.21 18.36
N ILE A 29 28.35 5.69 19.57
CA ILE A 29 29.44 4.78 19.95
C ILE A 29 28.96 3.32 19.88
N PHE A 30 27.75 3.05 20.36
CA PHE A 30 27.16 1.72 20.38
C PHE A 30 25.63 1.77 20.32
N TYR A 31 25.03 0.65 19.91
CA TYR A 31 23.60 0.40 19.88
C TYR A 31 23.28 -0.77 20.82
N ARG A 32 22.44 -0.53 21.84
CA ARG A 32 22.00 -1.54 22.79
C ARG A 32 20.81 -2.31 22.24
N VAL A 33 21.02 -3.59 21.97
CA VAL A 33 20.00 -4.52 21.49
C VAL A 33 19.41 -5.27 22.68
N LEU A 34 18.10 -5.23 22.82
CA LEU A 34 17.32 -5.97 23.81
C LEU A 34 17.09 -7.40 23.31
N GLU A 35 17.67 -8.36 24.02
CA GLU A 35 17.45 -9.79 23.80
C GLU A 35 16.16 -10.26 24.50
N ASP A 36 15.59 -11.38 24.07
CA ASP A 36 14.34 -11.94 24.64
C ASP A 36 14.47 -12.29 26.14
N ASN A 37 15.70 -12.46 26.62
CA ASN A 37 16.02 -12.71 28.03
C ASN A 37 15.98 -11.43 28.90
N GLY A 38 15.62 -10.28 28.32
CA GLY A 38 15.57 -8.99 29.00
C GLY A 38 16.94 -8.32 29.20
N LYS A 39 18.03 -8.92 28.71
CA LYS A 39 19.38 -8.33 28.79
C LYS A 39 19.67 -7.49 27.56
N GLY A 40 20.37 -6.38 27.79
CA GLY A 40 20.94 -5.56 26.72
C GLY A 40 22.28 -6.11 26.27
N ARG A 41 22.48 -6.20 24.95
CA ARG A 41 23.77 -6.43 24.31
C ARG A 41 24.18 -5.20 23.51
N ASP A 42 25.34 -4.65 23.82
CA ASP A 42 25.86 -3.49 23.12
C ASP A 42 26.61 -3.92 21.84
N LEU A 43 26.17 -3.39 20.70
CA LEU A 43 26.83 -3.54 19.41
C LEU A 43 27.62 -2.27 19.09
N PRO A 44 28.89 -2.35 18.69
CA PRO A 44 29.67 -1.17 18.34
C PRO A 44 29.06 -0.49 17.12
N ALA A 45 29.09 0.84 17.08
CA ALA A 45 28.44 1.62 16.02
C ALA A 45 28.98 1.32 14.62
N GLU A 46 30.25 0.92 14.51
CA GLU A 46 30.87 0.49 13.24
C GLU A 46 30.21 -0.78 12.64
N ALA A 47 29.58 -1.61 13.47
CA ALA A 47 28.91 -2.84 13.04
C ALA A 47 27.42 -2.62 12.70
N VAL A 48 26.90 -1.40 12.86
CA VAL A 48 25.47 -1.09 12.73
C VAL A 48 25.24 0.02 11.72
N LEU A 49 24.50 -0.29 10.66
CA LEU A 49 24.00 0.71 9.73
C LEU A 49 22.66 1.26 10.22
N HIS A 50 22.67 2.46 10.79
CA HIS A 50 21.47 3.10 11.33
C HIS A 50 20.70 3.88 10.26
N VAL A 51 19.63 3.26 9.76
CA VAL A 51 18.71 3.86 8.79
C VAL A 51 17.53 4.51 9.52
N HIS A 52 17.48 5.84 9.53
CA HIS A 52 16.35 6.60 10.08
C HIS A 52 16.12 7.91 9.31
N GLU A 53 14.92 8.47 9.43
CA GLU A 53 14.59 9.83 8.97
C GLU A 53 14.88 10.84 10.09
N PRO A 54 15.87 11.75 9.94
CA PRO A 54 16.11 12.79 10.93
C PRO A 54 15.06 13.91 10.77
N GLU A 55 14.29 14.18 11.82
CA GLU A 55 13.25 15.22 11.80
C GLU A 55 13.63 16.48 12.60
N TRP A 56 14.45 16.33 13.64
CA TRP A 56 15.00 17.45 14.42
C TRP A 56 16.48 17.25 14.70
N ALA A 57 17.18 18.35 14.99
CA ALA A 57 18.64 18.36 15.11
C ALA A 57 19.18 17.46 16.25
N GLY A 58 18.43 17.33 17.34
CA GLY A 58 18.78 16.47 18.48
C GLY A 58 18.21 15.05 18.41
N GLY A 59 17.63 14.65 17.28
CA GLY A 59 16.92 13.38 17.14
C GLY A 59 17.89 12.24 16.93
N VAL A 60 18.18 11.50 18.00
CA VAL A 60 19.06 10.32 17.93
C VAL A 60 18.36 9.16 17.22
N ARG A 61 17.02 9.10 17.33
CA ARG A 61 16.15 8.15 16.62
C ARG A 61 14.97 8.88 15.99
N CYS A 62 14.32 8.21 15.06
CA CYS A 62 13.05 8.64 14.51
C CYS A 62 11.90 7.93 15.24
N HIS A 63 10.83 8.65 15.51
CA HIS A 63 9.59 8.04 15.98
C HIS A 63 8.82 7.42 14.81
N PRO A 64 7.95 6.41 15.07
CA PRO A 64 7.07 5.90 14.04
C PRO A 64 6.17 7.01 13.49
N THR A 65 6.06 7.10 12.17
CA THR A 65 5.30 8.16 11.48
C THR A 65 3.78 8.07 11.66
N ILE A 66 3.27 7.02 12.32
CA ILE A 66 1.87 6.86 12.75
C ILE A 66 1.68 7.11 14.26
N GLN A 67 2.70 7.63 14.97
CA GLN A 67 2.62 7.81 16.42
C GLN A 67 1.46 8.71 16.85
N HIS A 68 1.15 9.76 16.07
CA HIS A 68 0.08 10.71 16.41
C HIS A 68 -1.31 10.06 16.41
N SER A 69 -1.50 8.99 15.64
CA SER A 69 -2.79 8.35 15.43
C SER A 69 -2.91 6.95 16.01
N ILE A 70 -1.95 6.51 16.83
CA ILE A 70 -1.96 5.13 17.36
C ILE A 70 -3.23 4.83 18.17
N ASN A 71 -3.67 5.79 18.98
CA ASN A 71 -4.89 5.66 19.76
C ASN A 71 -6.12 5.60 18.84
N HIS A 72 -6.16 6.41 17.78
CA HIS A 72 -7.26 6.39 16.82
C HIS A 72 -7.37 5.06 16.06
N VAL A 73 -6.24 4.41 15.75
CA VAL A 73 -6.24 3.07 15.13
C VAL A 73 -6.77 2.02 16.11
N LEU A 74 -6.38 2.09 17.39
CA LEU A 74 -6.90 1.19 18.43
C LEU A 74 -8.41 1.39 18.63
N ASP A 75 -8.85 2.64 18.76
CA ASP A 75 -10.26 3.00 18.88
C ASP A 75 -11.07 2.50 17.68
N GLU A 76 -10.53 2.62 16.46
CA GLU A 76 -11.18 2.09 15.26
C GLU A 76 -11.41 0.58 15.35
N MET A 77 -10.40 -0.17 15.78
CA MET A 77 -10.48 -1.63 15.93
C MET A 77 -11.53 -2.03 16.98
N GLU A 78 -11.54 -1.37 18.13
CA GLU A 78 -12.46 -1.63 19.23
C GLU A 78 -13.90 -1.27 18.85
N LEU A 79 -14.12 -0.07 18.30
CA LEU A 79 -15.45 0.38 17.88
C LEU A 79 -16.02 -0.48 16.76
N LEU A 80 -15.18 -0.91 15.81
CA LEU A 80 -15.60 -1.81 14.75
C LEU A 80 -15.95 -3.20 15.29
N ALA A 81 -15.26 -3.68 16.33
CA ALA A 81 -15.63 -4.92 17.01
C ALA A 81 -16.97 -4.82 17.73
N LEU A 82 -17.21 -3.72 18.46
CA LEU A 82 -18.47 -3.46 19.14
C LEU A 82 -19.64 -3.30 18.17
N GLU A 83 -19.47 -2.57 17.07
CA GLU A 83 -20.53 -2.42 16.08
C GLU A 83 -20.83 -3.74 15.37
N LYS A 84 -19.82 -4.57 15.09
CA LYS A 84 -20.03 -5.93 14.58
C LYS A 84 -20.84 -6.79 15.55
N HIS A 85 -20.61 -6.66 16.85
CA HIS A 85 -21.39 -7.38 17.87
C HIS A 85 -22.84 -6.88 17.87
N ALA A 86 -23.04 -5.56 17.94
CA ALA A 86 -24.37 -4.95 17.94
C ALA A 86 -25.18 -5.30 16.68
N VAL A 87 -24.55 -5.34 15.50
CA VAL A 87 -25.21 -5.75 14.25
C VAL A 87 -25.63 -7.23 14.29
N LYS A 88 -24.84 -8.10 14.91
CA LYS A 88 -25.21 -9.52 15.09
C LYS A 88 -26.37 -9.67 16.06
N ASP A 89 -26.31 -9.01 17.21
CA ASP A 89 -27.40 -9.06 18.21
C ASP A 89 -28.71 -8.54 17.62
N ASN A 90 -28.65 -7.44 16.87
CA ASN A 90 -29.81 -6.86 16.21
C ASN A 90 -30.36 -7.74 15.07
N ALA A 91 -29.50 -8.51 14.40
CA ALA A 91 -29.94 -9.46 13.39
C ALA A 91 -30.61 -10.70 14.01
N ASP A 92 -30.23 -11.06 15.24
CA ASP A 92 -30.87 -12.13 16.02
C ASP A 92 -32.25 -11.70 16.54
N VAL A 93 -32.38 -10.45 17.02
CA VAL A 93 -33.65 -9.89 17.51
C VAL A 93 -34.53 -9.43 16.33
N SER A 94 -35.35 -10.35 15.79
CA SER A 94 -36.25 -10.03 14.68
C SER A 94 -37.55 -9.31 15.08
N ARG A 95 -38.08 -9.57 16.28
CA ARG A 95 -39.41 -9.09 16.70
C ARG A 95 -39.47 -8.85 18.20
N ILE A 96 -40.16 -7.79 18.63
CA ILE A 96 -40.37 -7.47 20.04
C ILE A 96 -41.87 -7.52 20.32
N LEU A 97 -42.26 -8.36 21.28
CA LEU A 97 -43.63 -8.43 21.78
C LEU A 97 -43.73 -7.57 23.05
N LYS A 98 -44.56 -6.52 23.02
CA LYS A 98 -44.82 -5.67 24.17
C LYS A 98 -46.15 -6.07 24.80
N THR A 99 -46.13 -6.39 26.09
CA THR A 99 -47.31 -6.69 26.89
C THR A 99 -47.55 -5.56 27.89
N ALA A 100 -48.81 -5.23 28.18
CA ALA A 100 -49.16 -4.20 29.17
C ALA A 100 -49.02 -4.67 30.63
N ARG A 101 -48.84 -5.97 30.87
CA ARG A 101 -48.62 -6.55 32.21
C ARG A 101 -47.12 -6.70 32.43
N GLY A 102 -46.60 -6.04 33.46
CA GLY A 102 -45.15 -5.97 33.78
C GLY A 102 -44.48 -7.28 34.20
N GLU A 103 -45.10 -8.43 33.98
CA GLU A 103 -44.54 -9.75 34.25
C GLU A 103 -44.68 -10.62 33.01
N LEU A 104 -43.54 -10.96 32.41
CA LEU A 104 -43.41 -12.17 31.61
C LEU A 104 -43.27 -13.30 32.63
N ASP A 105 -44.25 -14.20 32.70
CA ASP A 105 -44.15 -15.39 33.55
C ASP A 105 -42.90 -16.19 33.14
N ASP A 106 -42.13 -16.68 34.12
CA ASP A 106 -40.85 -17.41 33.94
C ASP A 106 -41.06 -18.77 33.24
N ASN A 107 -42.33 -19.14 33.02
CA ASN A 107 -42.75 -20.18 32.10
C ASN A 107 -42.70 -19.63 30.66
N GLY A 108 -41.50 -19.56 30.09
CA GLY A 108 -41.31 -19.26 28.67
C GLY A 108 -42.25 -20.12 27.80
N ASP A 109 -43.10 -19.44 27.03
CA ASP A 109 -44.09 -19.96 26.08
C ASP A 109 -43.45 -20.66 24.84
N PHE A 110 -42.24 -21.20 25.02
CA PHE A 110 -41.45 -21.86 24.00
C PHE A 110 -41.19 -23.32 24.39
N VAL A 111 -42.27 -24.06 24.64
CA VAL A 111 -42.21 -25.52 24.83
C VAL A 111 -42.69 -26.22 23.57
N VAL A 112 -41.73 -26.64 22.75
CA VAL A 112 -41.99 -27.51 21.62
C VAL A 112 -42.14 -28.96 22.11
N GLY A 113 -43.39 -29.40 22.22
CA GLY A 113 -43.79 -30.81 22.16
C GLY A 113 -44.29 -31.43 23.47
N GLY A 114 -45.50 -32.01 23.41
CA GLY A 114 -45.99 -33.00 24.38
C GLY A 114 -47.43 -32.76 24.84
N ALA A 115 -48.40 -33.29 24.11
CA ALA A 115 -49.82 -33.21 24.42
C ALA A 115 -50.22 -34.05 25.65
N ALA A 116 -51.02 -33.47 26.56
CA ALA A 116 -52.37 -33.95 26.92
C ALA A 116 -52.89 -33.27 28.22
N GLY A 117 -54.12 -32.73 28.17
CA GLY A 117 -54.97 -32.54 29.36
C GLY A 117 -55.73 -31.21 29.42
N ASP A 118 -56.98 -31.24 28.99
CA ASP A 118 -57.98 -30.14 28.96
C ASP A 118 -57.90 -29.08 30.06
N SER A 119 -57.48 -27.89 29.63
CA SER A 119 -58.07 -26.59 29.96
C SER A 119 -57.78 -25.67 28.79
N GLU A 120 -58.70 -24.78 28.41
CA GLU A 120 -58.56 -23.89 27.25
C GLU A 120 -57.27 -23.05 27.33
N SER A 121 -56.23 -23.54 26.67
CA SER A 121 -54.94 -22.91 26.48
C SER A 121 -54.51 -23.18 25.04
N SER A 122 -54.04 -22.13 24.38
CA SER A 122 -53.65 -22.05 22.97
C SER A 122 -52.91 -23.29 22.44
N ASP A 123 -53.42 -23.87 21.35
CA ASP A 123 -52.79 -24.98 20.62
C ASP A 123 -51.47 -24.55 19.92
N PRO A 124 -50.30 -24.97 20.44
CA PRO A 124 -48.97 -24.52 19.99
C PRO A 124 -48.47 -25.23 18.72
N VAL A 125 -49.21 -26.22 18.19
CA VAL A 125 -48.82 -26.90 16.93
C VAL A 125 -49.03 -25.98 15.71
N SER A 126 -49.92 -24.99 15.83
CA SER A 126 -50.15 -23.94 14.83
C SER A 126 -49.03 -22.89 14.79
N LEU A 127 -48.41 -22.57 15.93
CA LEU A 127 -47.22 -21.71 16.03
C LEU A 127 -45.97 -22.37 15.44
N GLN A 128 -46.03 -23.70 15.27
CA GLN A 128 -44.95 -24.56 14.79
C GLN A 128 -44.87 -24.68 13.26
N ARG A 129 -45.72 -23.99 12.48
CA ARG A 129 -45.52 -23.85 11.03
C ARG A 129 -44.74 -22.56 10.74
N ILE A 130 -43.44 -22.63 11.06
CA ILE A 130 -42.38 -22.57 10.06
C ILE A 130 -42.50 -21.33 9.15
N VAL A 131 -41.61 -20.37 9.39
CA VAL A 131 -40.78 -19.78 8.32
C VAL A 131 -41.55 -19.27 7.10
N GLY A 132 -41.56 -17.95 6.95
CA GLY A 132 -41.90 -17.31 5.68
C GLY A 132 -43.25 -16.62 5.72
N GLY A 133 -43.20 -15.33 6.07
CA GLY A 133 -44.24 -14.34 5.75
C GLY A 133 -45.68 -14.75 6.07
N LYS A 134 -46.12 -14.68 7.34
CA LYS A 134 -47.55 -14.56 7.67
C LYS A 134 -47.82 -14.03 9.08
N LEU A 135 -49.03 -13.45 9.20
CA LEU A 135 -49.57 -12.62 10.29
C LEU A 135 -49.67 -13.35 11.64
N VAL A 136 -49.24 -12.65 12.70
CA VAL A 136 -49.34 -13.09 14.10
C VAL A 136 -50.62 -12.50 14.71
N ALA A 137 -51.45 -13.32 15.34
CA ALA A 137 -52.60 -12.86 16.11
C ALA A 137 -52.15 -12.46 17.53
N LEU A 138 -52.51 -11.25 17.96
CA LEU A 138 -52.11 -10.66 19.25
C LEU A 138 -53.31 -10.60 20.20
N LYS A 139 -53.09 -10.76 21.52
CA LYS A 139 -54.16 -10.57 22.50
C LYS A 139 -54.54 -9.08 22.60
N PRO A 140 -55.73 -8.74 23.12
CA PRO A 140 -56.08 -7.35 23.41
C PRO A 140 -55.00 -6.72 24.31
N ASP A 141 -54.53 -5.52 23.95
CA ASP A 141 -53.44 -4.78 24.58
C ASP A 141 -52.00 -5.34 24.38
N GLU A 142 -51.77 -6.24 23.43
CA GLU A 142 -50.43 -6.66 22.98
C GLU A 142 -50.07 -6.06 21.61
N SER A 143 -48.83 -5.57 21.46
CA SER A 143 -48.31 -5.07 20.18
C SER A 143 -47.03 -5.80 19.77
N LEU A 144 -47.00 -6.28 18.52
CA LEU A 144 -45.80 -6.86 17.90
C LEU A 144 -45.15 -5.84 16.99
N ASP A 145 -43.98 -5.36 17.39
CA ASP A 145 -43.19 -4.45 16.58
C ASP A 145 -42.10 -5.23 15.84
N SER A 146 -41.95 -4.97 14.54
CA SER A 146 -40.79 -5.40 13.78
C SER A 146 -39.62 -4.51 14.18
N PHE A 147 -38.57 -5.09 14.77
CA PHE A 147 -37.38 -4.33 15.11
C PHE A 147 -36.56 -4.09 13.84
N GLN A 148 -36.66 -2.88 13.27
CA GLN A 148 -35.75 -2.45 12.20
C GLN A 148 -34.53 -1.77 12.83
N SER A 149 -33.39 -2.45 12.79
CA SER A 149 -32.11 -1.88 13.20
C SER A 149 -31.64 -0.84 12.18
N ASN A 150 -31.42 0.39 12.63
CA ASN A 150 -30.74 1.45 11.86
C ASN A 150 -29.20 1.38 11.97
N ARG A 151 -28.66 0.21 12.36
CA ARG A 151 -27.22 -0.06 12.45
C ARG A 151 -26.74 -0.99 11.33
N PRO A 152 -25.58 -0.72 10.71
CA PRO A 152 -24.70 0.42 10.97
C PRO A 152 -25.26 1.73 10.42
N SER A 153 -25.13 2.81 11.19
CA SER A 153 -25.61 4.12 10.77
C SER A 153 -24.60 4.82 9.85
N PRO A 154 -25.04 5.66 8.89
CA PRO A 154 -24.13 6.49 8.09
C PRO A 154 -23.19 7.37 8.94
N THR A 155 -23.63 7.79 10.12
CA THR A 155 -22.83 8.56 11.08
C THR A 155 -21.63 7.76 11.60
N PHE A 156 -21.80 6.46 11.85
CA PHE A 156 -20.70 5.58 12.25
C PHE A 156 -19.65 5.45 11.13
N THR A 157 -20.09 5.28 9.89
CA THR A 157 -19.20 5.24 8.72
C THR A 157 -18.41 6.54 8.57
N GLY A 158 -19.04 7.71 8.76
CA GLY A 158 -18.37 9.01 8.73
C GLY A 158 -17.34 9.19 9.84
N PHE A 159 -17.62 8.68 11.05
CA PHE A 159 -16.67 8.70 12.16
C PHE A 159 -15.45 7.81 11.88
N LEU A 160 -15.65 6.58 11.37
CA LEU A 160 -14.54 5.71 10.95
C LEU A 160 -13.71 6.35 9.83
N GLU A 161 -14.35 7.03 8.86
CA GLU A 161 -13.63 7.75 7.81
C GLU A 161 -12.76 8.87 8.40
N HIS A 162 -13.23 9.59 9.42
CA HIS A 162 -12.45 10.60 10.12
C HIS A 162 -11.22 10.01 10.82
N LEU A 163 -11.39 8.92 11.59
CA LEU A 163 -10.28 8.24 12.27
C LEU A 163 -9.22 7.73 11.27
N ARG A 164 -9.66 7.14 10.15
CA ARG A 164 -8.75 6.66 9.09
C ARG A 164 -8.02 7.80 8.40
N ARG A 165 -8.69 8.92 8.14
CA ARG A 165 -8.08 10.10 7.52
C ARG A 165 -6.98 10.65 8.41
N ASP A 166 -7.25 10.84 9.70
CA ASP A 166 -6.25 11.30 10.66
C ASP A 166 -5.07 10.32 10.77
N SER A 167 -5.37 9.02 10.78
CA SER A 167 -4.36 7.96 10.80
C SER A 167 -3.45 7.94 9.58
N ALA A 168 -3.97 8.27 8.41
CA ALA A 168 -3.20 8.30 7.17
C ALA A 168 -2.28 9.54 7.06
N LEU A 169 -2.57 10.64 7.77
CA LEU A 169 -1.86 11.92 7.61
C LEU A 169 -0.34 11.81 7.77
N GLY A 170 0.15 10.89 8.60
CA GLY A 170 1.57 10.69 8.84
C GLY A 170 2.30 9.88 7.76
N MET A 171 1.57 9.22 6.85
CA MET A 171 2.17 8.31 5.86
C MET A 171 2.00 8.83 4.44
N ILE A 172 0.78 8.76 3.93
CA ILE A 172 0.40 9.09 2.55
C ILE A 172 -1.02 9.66 2.59
N PRO A 173 -1.42 10.53 1.64
CA PRO A 173 -2.78 11.04 1.61
C PRO A 173 -3.82 9.90 1.64
N PHE A 174 -4.84 10.02 2.50
CA PHE A 174 -5.88 9.00 2.65
C PHE A 174 -6.54 8.66 1.31
N GLU A 175 -6.82 9.69 0.50
CA GLU A 175 -7.47 9.55 -0.80
C GLU A 175 -6.59 8.83 -1.84
N PHE A 176 -5.27 8.78 -1.61
CA PHE A 176 -4.36 7.99 -2.43
C PHE A 176 -4.40 6.51 -2.04
N ALA A 177 -4.57 6.22 -0.74
CA ALA A 177 -4.46 4.87 -0.19
C ALA A 177 -5.79 4.08 -0.19
N ALA A 178 -6.91 4.77 0.08
CA ALA A 178 -8.18 4.12 0.41
C ALA A 178 -9.32 4.48 -0.56
N ASP A 179 -9.63 5.76 -0.74
CA ASP A 179 -10.77 6.19 -1.57
C ASP A 179 -10.54 7.55 -2.24
N SER A 180 -10.51 7.54 -3.57
CA SER A 180 -10.40 8.74 -4.40
C SER A 180 -11.72 9.17 -5.05
N SER A 181 -12.83 8.46 -4.80
CA SER A 181 -14.11 8.64 -5.52
C SER A 181 -14.73 10.03 -5.35
N LYS A 182 -14.53 10.66 -4.19
CA LYS A 182 -15.08 11.99 -3.86
C LYS A 182 -14.22 13.15 -4.37
N VAL A 183 -13.08 12.86 -5.01
CA VAL A 183 -12.11 13.87 -5.43
C VAL A 183 -12.22 14.14 -6.92
N GLY A 184 -12.47 15.39 -7.30
CA GLY A 184 -12.44 15.82 -8.70
C GLY A 184 -11.02 15.76 -9.31
N GLY A 185 -10.91 15.75 -10.65
CA GLY A 185 -9.63 15.54 -11.34
C GLY A 185 -8.48 16.50 -10.95
N ALA A 186 -8.77 17.76 -10.62
CA ALA A 186 -7.76 18.68 -10.10
C ALA A 186 -7.23 18.29 -8.71
N GLY A 187 -8.11 17.79 -7.84
CA GLY A 187 -7.74 17.30 -6.51
C GLY A 187 -6.90 16.02 -6.56
N VAL A 188 -7.22 15.10 -7.48
CA VAL A 188 -6.46 13.84 -7.64
C VAL A 188 -5.01 14.15 -8.02
N ARG A 189 -4.78 15.13 -8.90
CA ARG A 189 -3.42 15.57 -9.26
C ARG A 189 -2.65 16.14 -8.07
N LEU A 190 -3.30 16.95 -7.23
CA LEU A 190 -2.68 17.47 -6.01
C LEU A 190 -2.34 16.34 -5.03
N ILE A 191 -3.23 15.36 -4.86
CA ILE A 191 -3.04 14.20 -3.97
C ILE A 191 -1.87 13.33 -4.45
N VAL A 192 -1.82 13.01 -5.74
CA VAL A 192 -0.72 12.23 -6.33
C VAL A 192 0.60 12.99 -6.21
N ALA A 193 0.62 14.31 -6.44
CA ALA A 193 1.82 15.11 -6.25
C ALA A 193 2.33 15.11 -4.79
N LYS A 194 1.42 15.16 -3.80
CA LYS A 194 1.77 15.02 -2.38
C LYS A 194 2.33 13.63 -2.07
N ALA A 195 1.73 12.58 -2.62
CA ALA A 195 2.21 11.21 -2.45
C ALA A 195 3.59 11.00 -3.09
N ASP A 196 3.81 11.52 -4.31
CA ASP A 196 5.11 11.44 -5.01
C ASP A 196 6.22 12.13 -4.22
N ARG A 197 5.93 13.27 -3.57
CA ARG A 197 6.89 13.93 -2.69
C ARG A 197 7.31 13.04 -1.51
N ARG A 198 6.37 12.29 -0.92
CA ARG A 198 6.67 11.33 0.16
C ARG A 198 7.51 10.17 -0.35
N PHE A 199 7.17 9.60 -1.50
CA PHE A 199 7.95 8.50 -2.10
C PHE A 199 9.36 8.96 -2.46
N SER A 200 9.50 10.13 -3.09
CA SER A 200 10.79 10.73 -3.42
C SER A 200 11.66 10.94 -2.18
N PHE A 201 11.07 11.41 -1.08
CA PHE A 201 11.79 11.59 0.18
C PHE A 201 12.29 10.25 0.75
N ARG A 202 11.43 9.23 0.78
CA ARG A 202 11.83 7.88 1.24
C ARG A 202 12.91 7.26 0.35
N GLN A 203 12.80 7.42 -0.98
CA GLN A 203 13.82 6.98 -1.93
C GLN A 203 15.17 7.66 -1.64
N MET A 204 15.17 8.98 -1.41
CA MET A 204 16.39 9.71 -1.04
C MET A 204 17.02 9.17 0.25
N ILE A 205 16.21 8.83 1.26
CA ILE A 205 16.71 8.26 2.52
C ILE A 205 17.33 6.88 2.29
N LEU A 206 16.65 6.00 1.53
CA LEU A 206 17.19 4.69 1.17
C LEU A 206 18.47 4.80 0.35
N GLU A 207 18.51 5.70 -0.63
CA GLU A 207 19.72 5.93 -1.42
C GLU A 207 20.89 6.37 -0.54
N ARG A 208 20.68 7.42 0.27
CA ARG A 208 21.76 8.05 1.05
C ARG A 208 22.21 7.22 2.24
N ARG A 209 21.28 6.55 2.93
CA ARG A 209 21.55 5.86 4.20
C ARG A 209 21.65 4.34 4.08
N LEU A 210 21.14 3.74 3.01
CA LEU A 210 21.21 2.29 2.80
C LEU A 210 22.06 1.93 1.59
N ILE A 211 21.65 2.33 0.38
CA ILE A 211 22.25 1.85 -0.87
C ILE A 211 23.70 2.31 -1.00
N ARG A 212 23.98 3.61 -0.86
CA ARG A 212 25.34 4.16 -1.00
C ARG A 212 26.30 3.58 0.06
N PRO A 213 25.98 3.58 1.36
CA PRO A 213 26.86 2.99 2.37
C PRO A 213 27.10 1.49 2.18
N VAL A 214 26.05 0.73 1.85
CA VAL A 214 26.19 -0.72 1.61
C VAL A 214 27.06 -0.99 0.39
N TRP A 215 26.89 -0.25 -0.70
CA TRP A 215 27.76 -0.36 -1.87
C TRP A 215 29.22 -0.07 -1.50
N THR A 216 29.46 1.05 -0.81
CA THR A 216 30.81 1.44 -0.36
C THR A 216 31.44 0.36 0.50
N TYR A 217 30.68 -0.23 1.42
CA TYR A 217 31.18 -1.29 2.29
C TYR A 217 31.49 -2.58 1.51
N VAL A 218 30.55 -3.07 0.70
CA VAL A 218 30.68 -4.36 0.01
C VAL A 218 31.76 -4.30 -1.07
N ILE A 219 31.74 -3.27 -1.92
CA ILE A 219 32.73 -3.13 -2.99
C ILE A 219 34.10 -2.74 -2.42
N GLY A 220 34.13 -1.90 -1.38
CA GLY A 220 35.37 -1.56 -0.67
C GLY A 220 36.02 -2.78 -0.02
N ASP A 221 35.23 -3.62 0.67
CA ASP A 221 35.70 -4.88 1.25
C ASP A 221 36.20 -5.84 0.16
N ALA A 222 35.46 -6.01 -0.95
CA ALA A 222 35.87 -6.86 -2.07
C ALA A 222 37.20 -6.39 -2.72
N ILE A 223 37.41 -5.08 -2.86
CA ILE A 223 38.67 -4.51 -3.34
C ILE A 223 39.79 -4.76 -2.31
N SER A 224 39.52 -4.54 -1.02
CA SER A 224 40.51 -4.75 0.04
C SER A 224 41.00 -6.21 0.15
N ARG A 225 40.10 -7.16 -0.15
CA ARG A 225 40.40 -8.61 -0.20
C ARG A 225 41.02 -9.05 -1.53
N GLY A 226 41.12 -8.17 -2.52
CA GLY A 226 41.67 -8.47 -3.84
C GLY A 226 40.75 -9.30 -4.74
N ILE A 227 39.45 -9.39 -4.43
CA ILE A 227 38.46 -10.07 -5.29
C ILE A 227 38.16 -9.21 -6.53
N LEU A 228 38.13 -7.89 -6.35
CA LEU A 228 37.92 -6.91 -7.42
C LEU A 228 39.16 -6.02 -7.56
N PRO A 229 39.56 -5.67 -8.80
CA PRO A 229 40.61 -4.69 -9.01
C PRO A 229 40.13 -3.29 -8.57
N PRO A 230 41.01 -2.47 -7.96
CA PRO A 230 40.67 -1.09 -7.64
C PRO A 230 40.53 -0.27 -8.94
N VAL A 231 39.32 0.19 -9.23
CA VAL A 231 39.02 1.10 -10.34
C VAL A 231 38.84 2.51 -9.80
N GLU A 232 39.38 3.52 -10.48
CA GLU A 232 39.20 4.92 -10.09
C GLU A 232 37.71 5.29 -10.11
N GLY A 233 37.20 5.88 -9.03
CA GLY A 233 35.81 6.33 -8.95
C GLY A 233 34.79 5.22 -8.69
N TRP A 234 35.18 4.02 -8.25
CA TRP A 234 34.27 2.91 -7.91
C TRP A 234 33.14 3.28 -6.91
N TRP A 235 33.34 4.32 -6.11
CA TRP A 235 32.36 4.83 -5.13
C TRP A 235 31.30 5.75 -5.76
N LYS A 236 31.52 6.23 -6.99
CA LYS A 236 30.59 7.12 -7.70
C LYS A 236 29.48 6.29 -8.34
N ILE A 237 28.46 5.99 -7.54
CA ILE A 237 27.25 5.29 -8.03
C ILE A 237 26.11 6.26 -8.31
N SER A 238 25.32 5.92 -9.33
CA SER A 238 23.96 6.40 -9.54
C SER A 238 22.99 5.29 -9.21
N SER A 239 21.97 5.59 -8.42
CA SER A 239 20.82 4.71 -8.23
C SER A 239 19.66 5.22 -9.05
N VAL A 240 18.98 4.33 -9.76
CA VAL A 240 17.77 4.68 -10.50
C VAL A 240 16.56 4.34 -9.62
N PRO A 241 15.77 5.33 -9.18
CA PRO A 241 14.55 5.04 -8.45
C PRO A 241 13.47 4.46 -9.37
N PRO A 242 12.44 3.80 -8.83
CA PRO A 242 11.27 3.40 -9.60
C PRO A 242 10.61 4.60 -10.31
N LYS A 243 9.89 4.31 -11.40
CA LYS A 243 9.09 5.30 -12.13
C LYS A 243 8.19 6.11 -11.20
N ARG A 244 8.17 7.43 -11.39
CA ARG A 244 7.30 8.33 -10.62
C ARG A 244 5.82 8.06 -10.87
N VAL A 245 5.01 8.31 -9.85
CA VAL A 245 3.55 8.18 -9.93
C VAL A 245 2.96 9.49 -10.45
N THR A 246 2.19 9.44 -11.53
CA THR A 246 1.55 10.61 -12.14
C THR A 246 0.20 10.25 -12.75
N VAL A 247 -0.72 11.22 -12.75
CA VAL A 247 -2.06 11.11 -13.38
C VAL A 247 -2.01 11.52 -14.85
N ASP A 248 -1.09 12.40 -15.21
CA ASP A 248 -1.02 13.04 -16.54
C ASP A 248 0.12 12.45 -17.39
N ALA A 249 0.39 11.14 -17.25
CA ALA A 249 1.54 10.47 -17.88
C ALA A 249 1.67 10.72 -19.38
N GLY A 250 0.55 10.79 -20.12
CA GLY A 250 0.56 11.04 -21.56
C GLY A 250 0.97 12.48 -21.92
N ARG A 251 0.45 13.47 -21.20
CA ARG A 251 0.77 14.88 -21.43
C ARG A 251 2.20 15.19 -21.01
N GLU A 252 2.62 14.69 -19.86
CA GLU A 252 3.99 14.82 -19.37
C GLU A 252 4.99 14.12 -20.29
N ALA A 253 4.66 12.93 -20.81
CA ALA A 253 5.52 12.25 -21.79
C ALA A 253 5.69 13.04 -23.08
N GLN A 254 4.64 13.72 -23.57
CA GLN A 254 4.73 14.55 -24.77
C GLN A 254 5.58 15.81 -24.53
N GLN A 255 5.42 16.46 -23.39
CA GLN A 255 6.26 17.59 -22.98
C GLN A 255 7.72 17.16 -22.81
N ASN A 256 7.97 16.06 -22.10
CA ASN A 256 9.32 15.51 -21.91
C ASN A 256 10.01 15.19 -23.24
N ARG A 257 9.29 14.67 -24.25
CA ARG A 257 9.85 14.46 -25.59
C ARG A 257 10.24 15.77 -26.25
N ALA A 258 9.38 16.79 -26.16
CA ALA A 258 9.67 18.12 -26.70
C ALA A 258 10.87 18.76 -25.99
N ASP A 259 10.97 18.65 -24.67
CA ASP A 259 12.07 19.22 -23.88
C ASP A 259 13.41 18.54 -24.18
N VAL A 260 13.41 17.22 -24.41
CA VAL A 260 14.59 16.47 -24.87
C VAL A 260 14.97 16.87 -26.30
N GLU A 261 13.99 17.02 -27.19
CA GLU A 261 14.22 17.45 -28.59
C GLU A 261 14.78 18.88 -28.65
N MET A 262 14.29 19.77 -27.78
CA MET A 262 14.78 21.16 -27.64
C MET A 262 16.10 21.27 -26.85
N GLY A 263 16.64 20.16 -26.31
CA GLY A 263 17.89 20.14 -25.54
C GLY A 263 17.81 20.79 -24.16
N LEU A 264 16.61 21.04 -23.64
CA LEU A 264 16.40 21.58 -22.29
C LEU A 264 16.56 20.52 -21.20
N LYS A 265 16.42 19.24 -21.58
CA LYS A 265 16.47 18.09 -20.69
C LYS A 265 17.44 17.04 -21.20
N THR A 266 18.28 16.50 -20.32
CA THR A 266 19.23 15.44 -20.73
C THR A 266 18.49 14.12 -20.94
N LEU A 267 19.04 13.26 -21.80
CA LEU A 267 18.51 11.92 -22.02
C LEU A 267 18.54 11.09 -20.74
N SER A 268 19.61 11.24 -19.94
CA SER A 268 19.75 10.54 -18.67
C SER A 268 18.64 10.90 -17.68
N ASP A 269 18.31 12.19 -17.55
CA ASP A 269 17.20 12.64 -16.70
C ASP A 269 15.86 12.07 -17.16
N HIS A 270 15.65 11.97 -18.48
CA HIS A 270 14.43 11.38 -19.04
C HIS A 270 14.27 9.91 -18.68
N PHE A 271 15.32 9.09 -18.80
CA PHE A 271 15.23 7.67 -18.44
C PHE A 271 15.12 7.46 -16.94
N GLN A 272 15.82 8.26 -16.14
CA GLN A 272 15.72 8.19 -14.68
C GLN A 272 14.29 8.46 -14.19
N GLU A 273 13.55 9.41 -14.79
CA GLU A 273 12.14 9.64 -14.46
C GLU A 273 11.23 8.45 -14.79
N LEU A 274 11.58 7.70 -15.84
CA LEU A 274 10.90 6.46 -16.24
C LEU A 274 11.35 5.26 -15.40
N GLY A 275 12.31 5.43 -14.50
CA GLY A 275 12.92 4.37 -13.70
C GLY A 275 13.80 3.43 -14.50
N ALA A 276 14.38 3.90 -15.60
CA ALA A 276 15.32 3.15 -16.44
C ALA A 276 16.73 3.75 -16.33
N ASP A 277 17.74 2.88 -16.30
CA ASP A 277 19.13 3.33 -16.40
C ASP A 277 19.48 3.69 -17.85
N PHE A 278 20.14 4.83 -18.04
CA PHE A 278 20.47 5.31 -19.37
C PHE A 278 21.50 4.45 -20.09
N GLY A 279 22.50 3.93 -19.36
CA GLY A 279 23.56 3.11 -19.94
C GLY A 279 22.98 1.79 -20.46
N GLU A 280 22.24 1.09 -19.59
CA GLU A 280 21.55 -0.15 -19.95
C GLU A 280 20.58 0.05 -21.13
N GLU A 281 19.85 1.16 -21.13
CA GLU A 281 18.87 1.45 -22.18
C GLU A 281 19.53 1.73 -23.53
N ILE A 282 20.67 2.41 -23.56
CA ILE A 282 21.45 2.61 -24.80
C ILE A 282 21.99 1.27 -25.31
N GLU A 283 22.54 0.45 -24.43
CA GLU A 283 23.04 -0.87 -24.83
C GLU A 283 21.91 -1.75 -25.38
N ARG A 284 20.75 -1.75 -24.73
CA ARG A 284 19.56 -2.44 -25.22
C ARG A 284 19.14 -1.92 -26.59
N ARG A 285 19.06 -0.60 -26.76
CA ARG A 285 18.74 0.02 -28.05
C ARG A 285 19.73 -0.34 -29.14
N ALA A 286 21.02 -0.40 -28.81
CA ALA A 286 22.06 -0.80 -29.76
C ALA A 286 21.92 -2.29 -30.14
N SER A 287 21.65 -3.15 -29.17
CA SER A 287 21.38 -4.57 -29.40
C SER A 287 20.14 -4.80 -30.26
N ASP A 288 19.05 -4.09 -29.97
CA ASP A 288 17.80 -4.16 -30.74
C ASP A 288 18.01 -3.66 -32.18
N ALA A 289 18.70 -2.54 -32.37
CA ALA A 289 19.02 -2.01 -33.69
C ALA A 289 19.90 -2.99 -34.51
N LYS A 290 20.89 -3.60 -33.87
CA LYS A 290 21.73 -4.62 -34.49
C LYS A 290 20.90 -5.84 -34.92
N LEU A 291 20.02 -6.32 -34.05
CA LEU A 291 19.14 -7.45 -34.35
C LEU A 291 18.19 -7.15 -35.52
N ILE A 292 17.66 -5.94 -35.60
CA ILE A 292 16.81 -5.49 -36.71
C ILE A 292 17.58 -5.54 -38.03
N LEU A 293 18.81 -5.02 -38.06
CA LEU A 293 19.65 -5.02 -39.26
C LEU A 293 20.01 -6.46 -39.69
N GLU A 294 20.45 -7.30 -38.76
CA GLU A 294 20.78 -8.70 -39.05
C GLU A 294 19.56 -9.49 -39.57
N THR A 295 18.37 -9.20 -39.04
CA THR A 295 17.12 -9.83 -39.48
C THR A 295 16.69 -9.32 -40.86
N ALA A 296 16.83 -8.02 -41.12
CA ALA A 296 16.55 -7.43 -42.43
C ALA A 296 17.43 -8.07 -43.51
N ASP A 297 18.73 -8.20 -43.24
CA ASP A 297 19.69 -8.82 -44.16
C ASP A 297 19.39 -10.32 -44.36
N LYS A 298 19.09 -11.05 -43.28
CA LYS A 298 18.80 -12.49 -43.34
C LYS A 298 17.59 -12.82 -44.22
N TYR A 299 16.54 -12.02 -44.13
CA TYR A 299 15.29 -12.24 -44.88
C TYR A 299 15.18 -11.38 -46.14
N ASN A 300 16.22 -10.60 -46.44
CA ASN A 300 16.27 -9.65 -47.56
C ASN A 300 15.04 -8.71 -47.58
N LEU A 301 14.68 -8.20 -46.40
CA LEU A 301 13.56 -7.29 -46.21
C LEU A 301 14.08 -5.85 -46.04
N PRO A 302 13.39 -4.84 -46.59
CA PRO A 302 13.68 -3.45 -46.27
C PRO A 302 13.58 -3.21 -44.75
N VAL A 303 14.56 -2.52 -44.16
CA VAL A 303 14.63 -2.21 -42.71
C VAL A 303 13.37 -1.50 -42.22
N GLU A 304 12.74 -0.69 -43.08
CA GLU A 304 11.50 0.05 -42.82
C GLU A 304 10.29 -0.85 -42.53
N MET A 305 10.31 -2.12 -43.00
CA MET A 305 9.27 -3.09 -42.67
C MET A 305 9.38 -3.60 -41.22
N LEU A 306 10.57 -3.55 -40.64
CA LEU A 306 10.85 -3.98 -39.26
C LEU A 306 10.89 -2.80 -38.27
N TRP A 307 11.27 -1.60 -38.73
CA TRP A 307 11.38 -0.39 -37.92
C TRP A 307 10.54 0.75 -38.50
N LYS A 308 9.51 1.17 -37.76
CA LYS A 308 8.46 2.13 -38.18
C LYS A 308 7.71 1.67 -39.46
N PRO A 309 6.86 0.62 -39.38
CA PRO A 309 6.01 0.21 -40.49
C PRO A 309 4.90 1.25 -40.73
N GLY A 310 5.26 2.35 -41.39
CA GLY A 310 4.41 3.49 -41.72
C GLY A 310 4.57 3.85 -43.20
N GLY A 311 4.38 2.86 -44.08
CA GLY A 311 4.44 2.95 -45.55
C GLY A 311 3.67 1.77 -46.16
N PRO A 312 3.14 1.89 -47.39
CA PRO A 312 1.82 1.41 -47.79
C PRO A 312 1.59 -0.08 -47.55
N ALA A 313 0.31 -0.42 -47.32
CA ALA A 313 -0.18 -1.77 -47.10
C ALA A 313 0.51 -2.80 -47.99
N LEU A 314 0.80 -3.97 -47.41
CA LEU A 314 1.31 -5.17 -48.08
C LEU A 314 0.38 -5.59 -49.23
N THR A 315 0.49 -4.91 -50.38
CA THR A 315 -0.06 -5.41 -51.64
C THR A 315 1.02 -6.24 -52.33
N PRO A 316 0.83 -7.56 -52.47
CA PRO A 316 1.76 -8.39 -53.24
C PRO A 316 1.76 -7.90 -54.69
N ALA A 317 2.95 -7.80 -55.29
CA ALA A 317 3.11 -7.42 -56.69
C ALA A 317 2.42 -8.45 -57.60
N THR A 318 1.21 -8.15 -58.07
CA THR A 318 0.60 -8.85 -59.19
C THR A 318 1.28 -8.39 -60.46
N GLY A 319 2.23 -9.18 -60.94
CA GLY A 319 2.90 -8.97 -62.22
C GLY A 319 3.20 -10.31 -62.91
N ARG A 320 2.16 -10.98 -63.42
CA ARG A 320 2.32 -11.97 -64.50
C ARG A 320 2.47 -11.18 -65.79
N GLU A 321 3.69 -10.97 -66.25
CA GLU A 321 3.93 -10.63 -67.65
C GLU A 321 3.71 -11.89 -68.49
N SER A 322 2.62 -11.88 -69.26
CA SER A 322 2.36 -12.85 -70.32
C SER A 322 3.38 -12.64 -71.43
N ALA A 323 4.26 -13.64 -71.64
CA ALA A 323 5.21 -13.67 -72.74
C ALA A 323 4.47 -13.65 -74.10
N PRO A 324 4.97 -12.90 -75.10
CA PRO A 324 4.38 -12.91 -76.43
C PRO A 324 4.80 -14.17 -77.21
N ALA A 325 3.81 -14.92 -77.68
CA ALA A 325 4.02 -16.00 -78.63
C ALA A 325 4.46 -15.43 -79.99
N LYS A 326 5.46 -16.07 -80.60
CA LYS A 326 5.78 -15.92 -82.03
C LYS A 326 6.37 -17.22 -82.58
N PRO A 327 6.34 -17.42 -83.90
CA PRO A 327 5.66 -16.62 -84.94
C PRO A 327 4.33 -17.21 -85.41
#